data_AF-A0A285BW23-F1
#
_entry.id   AF-A0A285BW23-F1
#
_cell.length_a   1.000
_cell.length_b   1.000
_cell.length_c   1.000
_cell.angle_alpha   90.00
_cell.angle_beta   90.00
_cell.angle_gamma   90.00
#
_symmetry.space_group_name_H-M   'P 1'
#
loop_
_entity.id
_entity.type
_entity.pdbx_description
1 polymer ?
#
loop_
_entity_poly.entity_id
_entity_poly.type
_entity_poly.pdbx_seq_one_letter_code
_entity_poly.pdbx_strand_id
1 'polypeptide(L)'
;MNENIEKLVEIARAEVGTREDLKNNTGARIVEYQGATWLAPGAWPWCAAFTAWIMREWLEDEKVREALGLATFSLAEKWRCRDASAFGWEKWAKQHKIALLPKTEKAKAGDFVVYDFSHIGLVAEDQSSIKSKIKTIEGNTNGKGDRDSESGDGVWAKERAPNLVKSYIRIFS
;
A
#
# COMPACT_ATOMS: atom_id res chain seq x y z
N MET A 1 -18.52 -0.89 -5.47
CA MET A 1 -17.12 -1.37 -5.30
C MET A 1 -17.20 -2.81 -4.82
N ASN A 2 -16.24 -3.68 -5.11
CA ASN A 2 -16.20 -5.03 -4.51
C ASN A 2 -16.07 -4.89 -2.99
N GLU A 3 -16.88 -5.57 -2.18
CA GLU A 3 -16.85 -5.48 -0.70
C GLU A 3 -15.46 -5.75 -0.11
N ASN A 4 -14.72 -6.69 -0.69
CA ASN A 4 -13.35 -6.99 -0.27
C ASN A 4 -12.40 -5.82 -0.54
N ILE A 5 -12.60 -5.09 -1.64
CA ILE A 5 -11.82 -3.89 -1.98
C ILE A 5 -12.22 -2.72 -1.09
N GLU A 6 -13.50 -2.54 -0.81
CA GLU A 6 -13.98 -1.51 0.09
C GLU A 6 -13.36 -1.67 1.47
N LYS A 7 -13.36 -2.89 2.02
CA LYS A 7 -12.71 -3.20 3.30
C LYS A 7 -11.21 -2.89 3.31
N LEU A 8 -10.49 -3.23 2.23
CA LEU A 8 -9.07 -2.91 2.09
C LEU A 8 -8.83 -1.39 2.16
N VAL A 9 -9.66 -0.61 1.47
CA VAL A 9 -9.58 0.86 1.46
C VAL A 9 -9.98 1.45 2.81
N GLU A 10 -10.99 0.89 3.49
CA GLU A 10 -11.41 1.33 4.83
C GLU A 10 -10.31 1.16 5.88
N ILE A 11 -9.59 0.03 5.87
CA ILE A 11 -8.43 -0.20 6.74
C ILE A 11 -7.40 0.91 6.55
N ALA A 12 -7.07 1.26 5.30
CA ALA A 12 -6.12 2.33 5.03
C ALA A 12 -6.66 3.71 5.45
N ARG A 13 -7.96 3.99 5.23
CA ARG A 13 -8.61 5.26 5.59
C ARG A 13 -8.60 5.49 7.09
N ALA A 14 -8.76 4.44 7.89
CA ALA A 14 -8.75 4.53 9.35
C ALA A 14 -7.41 5.05 9.90
N GLU A 15 -6.32 4.86 9.16
CA GLU A 15 -4.98 5.31 9.58
C GLU A 15 -4.64 6.74 9.15
N VAL A 16 -5.45 7.39 8.30
CA VAL A 16 -5.20 8.76 7.85
C VAL A 16 -5.12 9.71 9.05
N GLY A 17 -4.03 10.47 9.13
CA GLY A 17 -3.74 11.37 10.26
C GLY A 17 -2.83 10.74 11.32
N THR A 18 -2.51 9.44 11.22
CA THR A 18 -1.42 8.84 12.00
C THR A 18 -0.12 9.56 11.71
N ARG A 19 0.65 9.86 12.76
CA ARG A 19 1.91 10.58 12.68
C ARG A 19 3.04 9.84 13.35
N GLU A 20 4.24 10.11 12.88
CA GLU A 20 5.48 9.72 13.54
C GLU A 20 5.66 10.46 14.88
N ASP A 21 6.46 9.89 15.76
CA ASP A 21 6.94 10.59 16.96
C ASP A 21 7.96 11.69 16.59
N LEU A 22 8.51 12.38 17.58
CA LEU A 22 9.44 13.51 17.40
C LEU A 22 10.67 13.20 16.53
N LYS A 23 11.02 11.92 16.38
CA LYS A 23 12.13 11.46 15.54
C LYS A 23 11.59 10.82 14.27
N ASN A 24 12.18 11.22 13.13
CA ASN A 24 11.82 10.68 11.81
C ASN A 24 11.85 9.15 11.78
N ASN A 25 10.83 8.56 11.14
CA ASN A 25 10.57 7.13 11.02
C ASN A 25 10.42 6.39 12.36
N THR A 26 9.89 7.04 13.39
CA THR A 26 9.65 6.40 14.71
C THR A 26 8.22 6.61 15.19
N GLY A 27 7.82 5.86 16.21
CA GLY A 27 6.49 5.91 16.82
C GLY A 27 5.90 4.52 16.99
N ALA A 28 5.12 4.32 18.05
CA ALA A 28 4.54 3.01 18.35
C ALA A 28 3.75 2.44 17.15
N ARG A 29 2.91 3.28 16.53
CA ARG A 29 2.13 2.88 15.36
C ARG A 29 3.01 2.56 14.14
N ILE A 30 4.13 3.27 13.98
CA ILE A 30 5.08 3.03 12.90
C ILE A 30 5.78 1.68 13.10
N VAL A 31 6.16 1.36 14.33
CA VAL A 31 6.74 0.05 14.69
C VAL A 31 5.76 -1.08 14.37
N GLU A 32 4.46 -0.89 14.59
CA GLU A 32 3.45 -1.88 14.22
C GLU A 32 3.37 -2.11 12.70
N TYR A 33 3.45 -1.04 11.89
CA TYR A 33 3.54 -1.17 10.44
C TYR A 33 4.79 -1.92 10.02
N GLN A 34 5.94 -1.54 10.58
CA GLN A 34 7.24 -2.17 10.28
C GLN A 34 7.24 -3.66 10.63
N GLY A 35 6.57 -4.03 11.74
CA GLY A 35 6.38 -5.42 12.15
C GLY A 35 5.53 -6.27 11.20
N ALA A 36 4.87 -5.67 10.20
CA ALA A 36 4.22 -6.43 9.13
C ALA A 36 5.19 -6.89 8.03
N THR A 37 6.45 -6.42 8.04
CA THR A 37 7.49 -6.80 7.07
C THR A 37 8.44 -7.85 7.63
N TRP A 38 9.39 -8.31 6.81
CA TRP A 38 10.52 -9.13 7.28
C TRP A 38 11.70 -8.32 7.81
N LEU A 39 11.68 -6.99 7.66
CA LEU A 39 12.73 -6.13 8.18
C LEU A 39 12.40 -5.75 9.64
N ALA A 40 13.37 -5.90 10.52
CA ALA A 40 13.20 -5.52 11.92
C ALA A 40 12.85 -4.02 12.02
N PRO A 41 11.92 -3.63 12.93
CA PRO A 41 11.58 -2.23 13.15
C PRO A 41 12.79 -1.35 13.44
N GLY A 42 12.77 -0.11 12.96
CA GLY A 42 13.88 0.82 13.05
C GLY A 42 13.59 2.16 12.38
N ALA A 43 14.55 3.08 12.39
CA ALA A 43 14.36 4.42 11.82
C ALA A 43 14.56 4.43 10.28
N TRP A 44 13.70 3.72 9.55
CA TRP A 44 13.75 3.61 8.09
C TRP A 44 12.38 3.91 7.42
N PRO A 45 12.37 4.36 6.15
CA PRO A 45 11.14 4.72 5.42
C PRO A 45 10.09 3.61 5.39
N TRP A 46 8.89 3.87 5.90
CA TRP A 46 7.90 2.83 6.20
C TRP A 46 6.70 2.78 5.24
N CYS A 47 6.77 3.40 4.05
CA CYS A 47 5.67 3.36 3.07
C CYS A 47 5.25 1.93 2.68
N ALA A 48 6.22 1.06 2.37
CA ALA A 48 5.95 -0.34 2.06
C ALA A 48 5.57 -1.18 3.28
N ALA A 49 6.02 -0.77 4.46
CA ALA A 49 5.59 -1.39 5.71
C ALA A 49 4.13 -1.11 6.01
N PHE A 50 3.66 0.12 5.77
CA PHE A 50 2.26 0.49 5.86
C PHE A 50 1.39 -0.33 4.90
N THR A 51 1.79 -0.47 3.63
CA THR A 51 1.03 -1.30 2.69
C THR A 51 1.07 -2.78 3.05
N ALA A 52 2.18 -3.29 3.60
CA ALA A 52 2.29 -4.67 4.08
C ALA A 52 1.40 -4.92 5.30
N TRP A 53 1.27 -3.92 6.17
CA TRP A 53 0.37 -3.93 7.31
C TRP A 53 -1.09 -3.93 6.85
N ILE A 54 -1.50 -3.01 5.97
CA ILE A 54 -2.85 -2.99 5.40
C ILE A 54 -3.22 -4.36 4.81
N MET A 55 -2.30 -4.96 4.03
CA MET A 55 -2.52 -6.29 3.44
C MET A 55 -2.67 -7.38 4.50
N ARG A 56 -1.91 -7.33 5.60
CA ARG A 56 -2.04 -8.28 6.70
C ARG A 56 -3.41 -8.17 7.37
N GLU A 57 -3.81 -6.97 7.77
CA GLU A 57 -5.11 -6.74 8.42
C GLU A 57 -6.28 -7.10 7.51
N TRP A 58 -6.15 -6.83 6.21
CA TRP A 58 -7.15 -7.22 5.23
C TRP A 58 -7.33 -8.75 5.14
N LEU A 59 -6.23 -9.50 5.24
CA LEU A 59 -6.21 -10.96 5.23
C LEU A 59 -6.63 -11.61 6.54
N GLU A 60 -6.88 -10.85 7.62
CA GLU A 60 -7.53 -11.38 8.82
C GLU A 60 -8.99 -11.76 8.55
N ASP A 61 -9.64 -11.13 7.56
CA ASP A 61 -10.99 -11.47 7.15
C ASP A 61 -11.03 -12.82 6.40
N GLU A 62 -11.91 -13.71 6.85
CA GLU A 62 -12.13 -15.01 6.22
C GLU A 62 -12.68 -14.88 4.79
N LYS A 63 -13.64 -13.99 4.53
CA LYS A 63 -14.24 -13.80 3.20
C LYS A 63 -13.22 -13.31 2.17
N VAL A 64 -12.30 -12.44 2.62
CA VAL A 64 -11.20 -11.96 1.79
C VAL A 64 -10.30 -13.13 1.40
N ARG A 65 -9.91 -13.94 2.39
CA ARG A 65 -9.08 -15.12 2.19
C ARG A 65 -9.74 -16.15 1.29
N GLU A 66 -11.02 -16.44 1.49
CA GLU A 66 -11.81 -17.33 0.63
C GLU A 66 -11.84 -16.84 -0.82
N ALA A 67 -12.07 -15.53 -1.04
CA ALA A 67 -12.06 -14.93 -2.37
C ALA A 67 -10.68 -15.01 -3.07
N LEU A 68 -9.60 -15.18 -2.31
CA LEU A 68 -8.24 -15.39 -2.81
C LEU A 68 -7.82 -16.87 -2.85
N GLY A 69 -8.69 -17.80 -2.43
CA GLY A 69 -8.36 -19.22 -2.32
C GLY A 69 -7.34 -19.55 -1.22
N LEU A 70 -7.24 -18.71 -0.19
CA LEU A 70 -6.29 -18.84 0.92
C LEU A 70 -6.96 -19.46 2.14
N ALA A 71 -6.97 -20.79 2.25
CA ALA A 71 -7.75 -21.50 3.26
C ALA A 71 -7.44 -21.18 4.74
N THR A 72 -6.29 -20.58 5.05
CA THR A 72 -5.92 -20.21 6.43
C THR A 72 -5.15 -18.90 6.48
N PHE A 73 -5.13 -18.26 7.64
CA PHE A 73 -4.25 -17.11 7.88
C PHE A 73 -2.78 -17.47 7.63
N SER A 74 -2.32 -18.66 8.01
CA SER A 74 -0.93 -19.08 7.79
C SER A 74 -0.56 -19.13 6.31
N LEU A 75 -1.48 -19.57 5.45
CA LEU A 75 -1.29 -19.53 4.00
C LEU A 75 -1.31 -18.10 3.48
N ALA A 76 -2.22 -17.26 3.97
CA ALA A 76 -2.29 -15.85 3.62
C ALA A 76 -1.02 -15.08 4.03
N GLU A 77 -0.48 -15.36 5.22
CA GLU A 77 0.77 -14.81 5.75
C GLU A 77 1.98 -15.20 4.89
N LYS A 78 2.00 -16.43 4.34
CA LYS A 78 3.03 -16.87 3.40
C LYS A 78 2.86 -16.24 2.02
N TRP A 79 1.62 -16.01 1.60
CA TRP A 79 1.27 -15.47 0.30
C TRP A 79 1.49 -13.95 0.21
N ARG A 80 1.21 -13.18 1.25
CA ARG A 80 1.25 -11.71 1.22
C ARG A 80 2.66 -11.13 1.03
N CYS A 81 2.74 -9.94 0.48
CA CYS A 81 4.01 -9.21 0.38
C CYS A 81 4.49 -8.76 1.77
N ARG A 82 5.76 -9.05 2.09
CA ARG A 82 6.43 -8.68 3.35
C ARG A 82 7.73 -7.91 3.13
N ASP A 83 7.95 -7.44 1.90
CA ASP A 83 9.12 -6.67 1.52
C ASP A 83 8.95 -5.21 1.99
N ALA A 84 9.98 -4.69 2.67
CA ALA A 84 10.02 -3.31 3.15
C ALA A 84 10.41 -2.30 2.05
N SER A 85 10.70 -2.76 0.83
CA SER A 85 10.98 -1.91 -0.33
C SER A 85 9.79 -1.81 -1.28
N ALA A 86 9.49 -0.61 -1.79
CA ALA A 86 8.41 -0.39 -2.74
C ALA A 86 8.56 -1.26 -4.01
N PHE A 87 9.78 -1.39 -4.55
CA PHE A 87 10.04 -2.21 -5.74
C PHE A 87 10.01 -3.72 -5.46
N GLY A 88 10.13 -4.16 -4.21
CA GLY A 88 9.93 -5.55 -3.81
C GLY A 88 8.53 -6.06 -4.12
N TRP A 89 7.53 -5.18 -4.08
CA TRP A 89 6.14 -5.51 -4.40
C TRP A 89 5.94 -5.92 -5.86
N GLU A 90 6.67 -5.32 -6.81
CA GLU A 90 6.61 -5.76 -8.22
C GLU A 90 7.18 -7.17 -8.39
N LYS A 91 8.23 -7.52 -7.63
CA LYS A 91 8.82 -8.86 -7.65
C LYS A 91 7.84 -9.87 -7.07
N TRP A 92 7.23 -9.55 -5.93
CA TRP A 92 6.19 -10.36 -5.31
C TRP A 92 5.01 -10.59 -6.26
N ALA A 93 4.49 -9.53 -6.89
CA ALA A 93 3.37 -9.65 -7.82
C ALA A 93 3.70 -10.59 -8.99
N LYS A 94 4.90 -10.48 -9.58
CA LYS A 94 5.37 -11.40 -10.64
C LYS A 94 5.47 -12.84 -10.16
N GLN A 95 6.05 -13.07 -8.98
CA GLN A 95 6.21 -14.41 -8.41
C GLN A 95 4.86 -15.11 -8.18
N HIS A 96 3.86 -14.36 -7.71
CA HIS A 96 2.52 -14.85 -7.43
C HIS A 96 1.57 -14.75 -8.63
N LYS A 97 2.05 -14.35 -9.81
CA LYS A 97 1.26 -14.16 -11.03
C LYS A 97 0.07 -13.19 -10.84
N ILE A 98 0.25 -12.19 -10.00
CA ILE A 98 -0.70 -11.10 -9.76
C ILE A 98 -0.54 -10.08 -10.89
N ALA A 99 -1.63 -9.43 -11.29
CA ALA A 99 -1.60 -8.46 -12.37
C ALA A 99 -0.70 -7.27 -12.00
N LEU A 100 0.37 -7.10 -12.77
CA LEU A 100 1.27 -5.96 -12.73
C LEU A 100 1.02 -5.10 -13.96
N LEU A 101 0.28 -4.01 -13.76
CA LEU A 101 -0.24 -3.15 -14.82
C LEU A 101 0.69 -1.95 -15.04
N PRO A 102 0.92 -1.52 -16.29
CA PRO A 102 1.70 -0.33 -16.58
C PRO A 102 0.94 0.94 -16.16
N LYS A 103 1.67 2.04 -15.98
CA LYS A 103 1.08 3.38 -15.71
C LYS A 103 0.08 3.89 -16.76
N THR A 104 0.02 3.22 -17.92
CA THR A 104 -0.95 3.52 -18.98
C THR A 104 -2.33 2.89 -18.75
N GLU A 105 -2.47 2.05 -17.72
CA GLU A 105 -3.78 1.55 -17.29
C GLU A 105 -4.46 2.53 -16.34
N LYS A 106 -5.79 2.48 -16.29
CA LYS A 106 -6.54 3.21 -15.26
C LYS A 106 -6.30 2.57 -13.90
N ALA A 107 -5.97 3.39 -12.90
CA ALA A 107 -5.95 2.95 -11.52
C ALA A 107 -7.37 2.58 -11.07
N LYS A 108 -7.50 1.50 -10.30
CA LYS A 108 -8.75 1.10 -9.65
C LYS A 108 -8.56 1.14 -8.13
N ALA A 109 -9.64 1.39 -7.41
CA ALA A 109 -9.63 1.27 -5.96
C ALA A 109 -9.11 -0.12 -5.55
N GLY A 110 -8.23 -0.14 -4.54
CA GLY A 110 -7.58 -1.36 -4.07
C GLY A 110 -6.31 -1.76 -4.83
N ASP A 111 -5.94 -1.06 -5.91
CA ASP A 111 -4.62 -1.24 -6.50
C ASP A 111 -3.54 -0.75 -5.52
N PHE A 112 -2.46 -1.52 -5.38
CA PHE A 112 -1.22 -0.97 -4.81
C PHE A 112 -0.45 -0.27 -5.93
N VAL A 113 -0.24 1.03 -5.78
CA VAL A 113 0.49 1.84 -6.75
C VAL A 113 1.95 1.97 -6.35
N VAL A 114 2.86 1.60 -7.25
CA VAL A 114 4.31 1.76 -7.08
C VAL A 114 4.75 2.98 -7.89
N TYR A 115 5.53 3.86 -7.28
CA TYR A 115 6.05 5.09 -7.92
C TYR A 115 7.51 4.96 -8.32
N ASP A 116 7.93 5.72 -9.34
CA ASP A 116 9.31 5.70 -9.87
C ASP A 116 10.37 6.17 -8.86
N PHE A 117 9.96 6.90 -7.82
CA PHE A 117 10.84 7.40 -6.76
C PHE A 117 10.88 6.48 -5.51
N SER A 118 10.66 5.18 -5.70
CA SER A 118 10.71 4.17 -4.63
C SER A 118 9.73 4.44 -3.49
N HIS A 119 8.48 4.70 -3.85
CA HIS A 119 7.36 4.86 -2.91
C HIS A 119 6.20 3.97 -3.33
N ILE A 120 5.31 3.65 -2.39
CA ILE A 120 4.13 2.82 -2.64
C ILE A 120 2.95 3.33 -1.81
N GLY A 121 1.74 3.20 -2.35
CA GLY A 121 0.50 3.53 -1.66
C GLY A 121 -0.66 2.65 -2.11
N LEU A 122 -1.83 2.88 -1.53
CA LEU A 122 -3.08 2.23 -1.91
C LEU A 122 -3.95 3.21 -2.69
N VAL A 123 -4.44 2.82 -3.87
CA VAL A 123 -5.42 3.60 -4.62
C VAL A 123 -6.78 3.51 -3.92
N ALA A 124 -7.35 4.65 -3.57
CA ALA A 124 -8.56 4.73 -2.76
C ALA A 124 -9.86 4.83 -3.59
N GLU A 125 -9.75 5.24 -4.85
CA GLU A 125 -10.89 5.44 -5.76
C GLU A 125 -10.52 5.08 -7.20
N ASP A 126 -11.51 4.63 -7.97
CA ASP A 126 -11.34 4.39 -9.40
C ASP A 126 -10.98 5.68 -10.14
N GLN A 127 -9.97 5.61 -10.99
CA GLN A 127 -9.53 6.75 -11.78
C GLN A 127 -10.52 7.02 -12.92
N SER A 128 -11.07 8.23 -12.98
CA SER A 128 -12.05 8.59 -14.01
C SER A 128 -11.48 8.49 -15.44
N SER A 129 -10.25 8.95 -15.64
CA SER A 129 -9.50 8.84 -16.88
C SER A 129 -8.02 8.62 -16.61
N ILE A 130 -7.30 8.01 -17.56
CA ILE A 130 -5.84 7.80 -17.50
C ILE A 130 -5.03 9.09 -17.24
N LYS A 131 -5.59 10.26 -17.60
CA LYS A 131 -4.95 11.58 -17.41
C LYS A 131 -5.29 12.21 -16.06
N SER A 132 -6.37 11.78 -15.41
CA SER A 132 -6.82 12.32 -14.13
C SER A 132 -5.81 11.98 -13.04
N LYS A 133 -5.67 12.82 -12.02
CA LYS A 133 -4.87 12.43 -10.85
C LYS A 133 -5.44 11.16 -10.22
N ILE A 134 -4.56 10.32 -9.68
CA ILE A 134 -4.97 9.18 -8.85
C ILE A 134 -5.13 9.63 -7.41
N LYS A 135 -6.14 9.10 -6.73
CA LYS A 135 -6.37 9.35 -5.31
C LYS A 135 -5.89 8.16 -4.51
N THR A 136 -5.02 8.42 -3.55
CA THR A 136 -4.27 7.37 -2.84
C THR A 136 -4.23 7.63 -1.35
N ILE A 137 -3.97 6.58 -0.58
CA ILE A 137 -3.64 6.64 0.83
C ILE A 137 -2.22 6.08 0.96
N GLU A 138 -1.33 6.90 1.49
CA GLU A 138 0.10 6.66 1.50
C GLU A 138 0.63 6.84 2.93
N GLY A 139 1.47 5.91 3.37
CA GLY A 139 2.23 6.02 4.61
C GLY A 139 3.63 6.56 4.35
N ASN A 140 4.28 7.12 5.37
CA ASN A 140 5.59 7.76 5.25
C ASN A 140 5.60 8.84 4.15
N THR A 141 4.56 9.67 4.16
CA THR A 141 4.44 10.87 3.35
C THR A 141 4.06 12.03 4.25
N ASN A 142 3.98 13.25 3.73
CA ASN A 142 3.48 14.39 4.49
C ASN A 142 2.19 14.95 3.89
N GLY A 143 1.51 15.82 4.64
CA GLY A 143 0.28 16.47 4.20
C GLY A 143 0.42 17.44 3.01
N LYS A 144 1.64 17.67 2.51
CA LYS A 144 1.91 18.49 1.31
C LYS A 144 1.80 17.62 0.05
N GLY A 145 1.78 18.20 -1.14
CA GLY A 145 1.56 17.46 -2.40
C GLY A 145 2.78 16.72 -2.97
N ASP A 146 3.95 16.79 -2.34
CA ASP A 146 5.25 16.56 -2.96
C ASP A 146 5.83 15.14 -2.72
N ARG A 147 7.03 14.86 -3.26
CA ARG A 147 7.76 13.61 -3.01
C ARG A 147 8.35 13.63 -1.60
N ASP A 148 7.76 12.85 -0.71
CA ASP A 148 8.00 13.00 0.72
C ASP A 148 8.61 11.77 1.38
N SER A 149 9.07 10.76 0.64
CA SER A 149 9.57 9.51 1.26
C SER A 149 10.74 9.74 2.26
N GLU A 150 11.47 10.85 2.13
CA GLU A 150 12.57 11.22 3.05
C GLU A 150 12.11 12.12 4.21
N SER A 151 11.00 12.83 4.03
CA SER A 151 10.43 13.82 4.97
C SER A 151 9.04 13.42 5.47
N GLY A 152 8.70 12.14 5.32
CA GLY A 152 7.41 11.59 5.69
C GLY A 152 7.14 11.88 7.16
N ASP A 153 5.91 12.29 7.48
CA ASP A 153 5.51 12.57 8.86
C ASP A 153 4.32 11.70 9.29
N GLY A 154 3.68 10.97 8.36
CA GLY A 154 2.47 10.24 8.67
C GLY A 154 1.80 9.53 7.50
N VAL A 155 0.54 9.14 7.74
CA VAL A 155 -0.38 8.57 6.75
C VAL A 155 -1.32 9.65 6.25
N TRP A 156 -1.40 9.81 4.93
CA TRP A 156 -2.19 10.88 4.31
C TRP A 156 -2.94 10.40 3.07
N ALA A 157 -4.10 11.04 2.83
CA ALA A 157 -4.73 11.01 1.53
C ALA A 157 -3.97 11.93 0.56
N LYS A 158 -3.69 11.45 -0.65
CA LYS A 158 -2.90 12.16 -1.67
C LYS A 158 -3.62 12.16 -3.01
N GLU A 159 -3.35 13.20 -3.79
CA GLU A 159 -3.65 13.21 -5.23
C GLU A 159 -2.33 13.24 -6.01
N ARG A 160 -2.04 12.17 -6.77
CA ARG A 160 -0.79 12.04 -7.51
C ARG A 160 -1.00 12.17 -9.01
N ALA A 161 -0.05 12.81 -9.68
CA ALA A 161 -0.03 12.86 -11.13
C ALA A 161 0.31 11.46 -11.70
N PRO A 162 -0.39 10.97 -12.75
CA PRO A 162 -0.16 9.62 -13.29
C PRO A 162 1.25 9.39 -13.84
N ASN A 163 1.96 10.46 -14.23
CA ASN A 163 3.33 10.36 -14.74
C ASN A 163 4.36 9.95 -13.68
N LEU A 164 4.03 10.03 -12.38
CA LEU A 164 4.87 9.58 -11.27
C LEU A 164 4.79 8.06 -11.06
N VAL A 165 3.74 7.43 -11.59
CA VAL A 165 3.48 6.00 -11.40
C VAL A 165 4.45 5.20 -12.23
N LYS A 166 5.01 4.17 -11.60
CA LYS A 166 5.77 3.11 -12.25
C LYS A 166 4.82 2.01 -12.72
N SER A 167 4.02 1.49 -11.79
CA SER A 167 3.10 0.37 -12.03
C SER A 167 1.95 0.35 -11.03
N TYR A 168 0.91 -0.42 -11.35
CA TYR A 168 -0.15 -0.80 -10.42
C TYR A 168 -0.12 -2.31 -10.20
N ILE A 169 -0.35 -2.75 -8.98
CA ILE A 169 -0.50 -4.16 -8.61
C ILE A 169 -1.97 -4.37 -8.27
N ARG A 170 -2.66 -5.16 -9.08
CA ARG A 170 -4.10 -5.40 -8.98
C ARG A 170 -4.39 -6.83 -8.55
N ILE A 171 -5.00 -6.98 -7.37
CA ILE A 171 -5.27 -8.30 -6.77
C ILE A 171 -6.54 -8.93 -7.34
N PHE A 172 -7.64 -8.17 -7.46
CA PHE A 172 -8.84 -8.63 -8.16
C PHE A 172 -8.93 -7.96 -9.53
N SER A 173 -9.01 -8.80 -10.57
CA SER A 173 -9.12 -8.34 -11.97
C SER A 173 -10.54 -7.96 -12.31
#